data_AF-D3APL1-F1
#
_entry.id   AF-D3APL1-F1
#
_cell.length_a   1.000
_cell.length_b   1.000
_cell.length_c   1.000
_cell.angle_alpha   90.00
_cell.angle_beta   90.00
_cell.angle_gamma   90.00
#
_symmetry.space_group_name_H-M   'P 1'
#
loop_
_entity.id
_entity.type
_entity.pdbx_description
1 polymer ?
#
loop_
_entity_poly.entity_id
_entity_poly.type
_entity_poly.pdbx_seq_one_letter_code
_entity_poly.pdbx_strand_id
1 'polypeptide(L)'
;MPYIKNELTDEELFEFLEHIEHCPECREELEIYFTVDVGIRQLDSETGNYNIKGALETAIEQSRERLEAVRMVKIMRYAVSTLSVMALIITVLLQCRIWLQAGLI
;
A
#
# COMPACT_ATOMS: atom_id res chain seq x y z
N MET A 1 10.89 -5.57 -15.52
CA MET A 1 10.04 -4.44 -15.11
C MET A 1 9.94 -4.40 -13.58
N PRO A 2 10.14 -3.24 -12.91
CA PRO A 2 10.17 -3.15 -11.44
C PRO A 2 8.90 -3.64 -10.74
N TYR A 3 7.73 -3.40 -11.34
CA TYR A 3 6.43 -3.88 -10.83
C TYR A 3 6.39 -5.41 -10.68
N ILE A 4 6.74 -6.16 -11.74
CA ILE A 4 6.75 -7.64 -11.75
C ILE A 4 7.70 -8.20 -10.69
N LYS A 5 8.80 -7.50 -10.42
CA LYS A 5 9.80 -7.89 -9.42
C LYS A 5 9.42 -7.50 -7.98
N ASN A 6 8.28 -6.83 -7.78
CA ASN A 6 7.88 -6.24 -6.50
C ASN A 6 8.93 -5.26 -5.91
N GLU A 7 9.62 -4.52 -6.77
CA GLU A 7 10.67 -3.56 -6.39
C GLU A 7 10.15 -2.12 -6.19
N LEU A 8 8.86 -1.88 -6.45
CA LEU A 8 8.23 -0.57 -6.28
C LEU A 8 7.87 -0.29 -4.82
N THR A 9 8.09 0.94 -4.37
CA THR A 9 7.54 1.46 -3.11
C THR A 9 6.01 1.61 -3.21
N ASP A 10 5.32 1.78 -2.08
CA ASP A 10 3.85 1.93 -2.09
C ASP A 10 3.38 3.18 -2.86
N GLU A 11 4.18 4.24 -2.89
CA GLU A 11 3.88 5.48 -3.65
C GLU A 11 4.08 5.27 -5.16
N GLU A 12 5.22 4.69 -5.56
CA GLU A 12 5.49 4.37 -6.96
C GLU A 12 4.52 3.31 -7.51
N LEU A 13 4.10 2.36 -6.66
CA LEU A 13 3.10 1.35 -7.02
C LEU A 13 1.75 2.01 -7.31
N PHE A 14 1.34 3.00 -6.51
CA PHE A 14 0.11 3.75 -6.75
C PHE A 14 0.14 4.48 -8.10
N GLU A 15 1.21 5.25 -8.35
CA GLU A 15 1.38 6.01 -9.60
C GLU A 15 1.43 5.07 -10.81
N PHE A 16 2.11 3.93 -10.68
CA PHE A 16 2.16 2.91 -11.72
C PHE A 16 0.78 2.33 -12.03
N LEU A 17 0.00 1.95 -11.01
CA LEU A 17 -1.34 1.37 -11.17
C LEU A 17 -2.33 2.38 -11.77
N GLU A 18 -2.23 3.65 -11.38
CA GLU A 18 -3.03 4.75 -11.95
C GLU A 18 -2.66 5.01 -13.42
N HIS A 19 -1.37 4.92 -13.76
CA HIS A 19 -0.90 5.11 -15.12
C HIS A 19 -1.40 4.04 -16.09
N ILE A 20 -1.27 2.76 -15.73
CA ILE A 20 -1.69 1.64 -16.60
C ILE A 20 -3.21 1.56 -16.78
N GLU A 21 -3.99 2.18 -15.89
CA GLU A 21 -5.44 2.30 -16.03
C GLU A 21 -5.84 3.29 -17.15
N HIS A 22 -5.02 4.33 -17.38
CA HIS A 22 -5.30 5.39 -18.35
C HIS A 22 -4.43 5.31 -19.62
N CYS A 23 -3.38 4.49 -19.61
CA CYS A 23 -2.43 4.34 -20.72
C CYS A 23 -2.49 2.90 -21.29
N PRO A 24 -3.25 2.65 -22.38
CA PRO A 24 -3.40 1.31 -22.94
C PRO A 24 -2.08 0.74 -23.47
N GLU A 25 -1.19 1.58 -24.00
CA GLU A 25 0.14 1.17 -24.49
C GLU A 25 0.99 0.56 -23.36
N CYS A 26 1.03 1.23 -22.20
CA CYS A 26 1.78 0.73 -21.04
C CYS A 26 1.11 -0.49 -20.40
N ARG A 27 -0.22 -0.62 -20.52
CA ARG A 27 -0.95 -1.83 -20.11
C ARG A 27 -0.60 -3.02 -21.02
N GLU A 28 -0.53 -2.81 -22.33
CA GLU A 28 -0.10 -3.83 -23.29
C GLU A 28 1.36 -4.23 -23.04
N GLU A 29 2.25 -3.26 -22.80
CA GLU A 29 3.65 -3.54 -22.44
C GLU A 29 3.74 -4.40 -21.17
N LEU A 30 2.97 -4.06 -20.13
CA LEU A 30 2.89 -4.87 -18.91
C LEU A 30 2.39 -6.29 -19.20
N GLU A 31 1.34 -6.44 -20.01
CA GLU A 31 0.81 -7.74 -20.44
C GLU A 31 1.89 -8.60 -21.13
N ILE A 32 2.68 -7.99 -22.01
CA ILE A 32 3.78 -8.66 -22.72
C ILE A 32 4.84 -9.14 -21.72
N TYR A 33 5.34 -8.25 -20.85
CA TYR A 33 6.36 -8.63 -19.88
C TYR A 33 5.88 -9.69 -18.88
N PHE A 34 4.65 -9.59 -18.41
CA PHE A 34 4.06 -10.56 -17.48
C PHE A 34 3.88 -11.94 -18.14
N THR A 35 3.46 -11.95 -19.41
CA THR A 35 3.35 -13.19 -20.19
C THR A 35 4.70 -13.88 -20.35
N VAL A 36 5.77 -13.13 -20.58
CA VAL A 36 7.14 -13.69 -20.66
C VAL A 36 7.59 -14.23 -19.30
N ASP A 37 7.38 -13.47 -18.21
CA ASP A 37 7.76 -13.89 -16.85
C ASP A 37 7.05 -15.20 -16.43
N VAL A 38 5.73 -15.24 -16.62
CA VAL A 38 4.93 -16.43 -16.33
C VAL A 38 5.27 -17.57 -17.30
N GLY A 39 5.52 -17.29 -18.58
CA GLY A 39 5.91 -18.28 -19.57
C GLY A 39 7.23 -18.99 -19.23
N ILE A 40 8.22 -18.27 -18.68
CA ILE A 40 9.46 -18.89 -18.18
C ILE A 40 9.15 -19.82 -17.00
N ARG A 41 8.30 -19.39 -16.07
CA ARG A 41 7.88 -20.21 -14.92
C ARG A 41 7.01 -21.41 -15.32
N GLN A 42 6.32 -21.34 -16.45
CA GLN A 42 5.57 -22.47 -17.02
C GLN A 42 6.49 -23.57 -17.56
N LEU A 43 7.65 -23.23 -18.13
CA LEU A 43 8.62 -24.24 -18.55
C LEU A 43 9.14 -25.07 -17.37
N ASP A 44 9.15 -24.49 -16.17
CA ASP A 44 9.52 -25.17 -14.92
C ASP A 44 8.35 -25.93 -14.28
N SER A 45 7.10 -25.77 -14.76
CA SER A 45 5.90 -26.39 -14.16
C SER A 45 5.08 -27.17 -15.19
N GLU A 46 4.93 -28.49 -14.97
CA GLU A 46 4.23 -29.46 -15.85
C GLU A 46 2.69 -29.25 -16.00
N THR A 47 2.15 -28.07 -15.75
CA THR A 47 0.69 -27.85 -15.75
C THR A 47 0.24 -27.14 -17.02
N GLY A 48 -0.38 -27.89 -17.94
CA GLY A 48 -0.97 -27.35 -19.16
C GLY A 48 -2.26 -26.56 -18.88
N ASN A 49 -2.29 -25.31 -19.34
CA ASN A 49 -3.38 -24.33 -19.30
C ASN A 49 -3.42 -23.42 -18.08
N TYR A 50 -2.60 -22.36 -18.12
CA TYR A 50 -2.66 -21.24 -17.18
C TYR A 50 -3.30 -20.02 -17.86
N ASN A 51 -4.34 -19.44 -17.25
CA ASN A 51 -4.97 -18.21 -17.73
C ASN A 51 -4.11 -16.99 -17.36
N ILE A 52 -3.12 -16.70 -18.20
CA ILE A 52 -2.14 -15.61 -17.97
C ILE A 52 -2.83 -14.25 -17.80
N LYS A 53 -3.86 -13.97 -18.61
CA LYS A 53 -4.62 -12.71 -18.51
C LYS A 53 -5.35 -12.60 -17.17
N GLY A 54 -6.02 -13.67 -16.73
CA GLY A 54 -6.70 -13.68 -15.43
C GLY A 54 -5.72 -13.55 -14.25
N ALA A 55 -4.53 -14.15 -14.37
CA ALA A 55 -3.50 -14.03 -13.35
C ALA A 55 -2.93 -12.61 -13.25
N LEU A 56 -2.76 -11.91 -14.38
CA LEU A 56 -2.35 -10.51 -14.38
C LEU A 56 -3.40 -9.63 -13.72
N GLU A 57 -4.67 -9.78 -14.10
CA GLU A 57 -5.76 -8.98 -13.51
C GLU A 57 -5.84 -9.21 -12.00
N THR A 58 -5.72 -10.46 -11.55
CA THR A 58 -5.68 -10.81 -10.12
C THR A 58 -4.50 -10.16 -9.41
N ALA A 59 -3.32 -10.13 -10.04
CA ALA A 59 -2.13 -9.50 -9.47
C ALA A 59 -2.28 -7.97 -9.34
N ILE A 60 -2.92 -7.33 -10.33
CA ILE A 60 -3.25 -5.90 -10.31
C ILE A 60 -4.26 -5.61 -9.19
N GLU A 61 -5.34 -6.39 -9.10
CA GLU A 61 -6.36 -6.27 -8.04
C GLU A 61 -5.73 -6.39 -6.65
N GLN A 62 -4.91 -7.43 -6.43
CA GLN A 62 -4.21 -7.64 -5.18
C GLN A 62 -3.26 -6.49 -4.83
N SER A 63 -2.61 -5.90 -5.84
CA SER A 63 -1.75 -4.74 -5.65
C SER A 63 -2.54 -3.51 -5.20
N ARG A 64 -3.77 -3.31 -5.74
CA ARG A 64 -4.69 -2.25 -5.32
C ARG A 64 -5.16 -2.45 -3.88
N GLU A 65 -5.63 -3.65 -3.54
CA GLU A 65 -6.07 -3.98 -2.18
C GLU A 65 -4.95 -3.76 -1.15
N ARG A 66 -3.72 -4.20 -1.48
CA ARG A 66 -2.54 -3.97 -0.64
C ARG A 66 -2.32 -2.48 -0.39
N LEU A 67 -2.43 -1.66 -1.43
CA LEU A 67 -2.22 -0.23 -1.32
C LEU A 67 -3.26 0.43 -0.41
N GLU A 68 -4.53 0.06 -0.55
CA GLU A 68 -5.61 0.55 0.31
C GLU A 68 -5.37 0.17 1.77
N ALA A 69 -4.97 -1.08 2.04
CA ALA A 69 -4.64 -1.55 3.37
C ALA A 69 -3.47 -0.76 3.99
N VAL A 70 -2.39 -0.54 3.23
CA VAL A 70 -1.24 0.25 3.69
C VAL A 70 -1.65 1.69 3.98
N ARG A 71 -2.42 2.33 3.08
CA ARG A 71 -2.92 3.69 3.26
C ARG A 71 -3.80 3.80 4.51
N MET A 72 -4.71 2.84 4.72
CA MET A 72 -5.58 2.79 5.89
C MET A 72 -4.79 2.65 7.19
N VAL A 73 -3.80 1.75 7.25
CA VAL A 73 -2.93 1.57 8.42
C VAL A 73 -2.12 2.84 8.69
N LYS A 74 -1.60 3.50 7.66
CA LYS A 74 -0.85 4.76 7.78
C LYS A 74 -1.73 5.84 8.40
N ILE A 75 -2.95 6.02 7.90
CA ILE A 75 -3.93 6.98 8.45
C ILE A 75 -4.29 6.65 9.90
N MET A 76 -4.60 5.38 10.19
CA MET A 76 -4.92 4.93 11.55
C MET A 76 -3.78 5.22 12.52
N ARG A 77 -2.54 4.91 12.15
CA ARG A 77 -1.35 5.18 12.99
C ARG A 77 -1.18 6.67 13.25
N TYR A 78 -1.33 7.51 12.23
CA TYR A 78 -1.25 8.96 12.41
C TYR A 78 -2.36 9.48 13.32
N ALA A 79 -3.60 9.03 13.14
CA ALA A 79 -4.72 9.42 13.99
C ALA A 79 -4.52 8.99 15.45
N VAL A 80 -4.09 7.74 15.70
CA VAL A 80 -3.81 7.25 17.06
C VAL A 80 -2.68 8.04 17.70
N SER A 81 -1.59 8.28 16.96
CA SER A 81 -0.46 9.06 17.43
C SER A 81 -0.87 10.49 17.84
N THR A 82 -1.57 11.22 16.97
CA THR A 82 -2.01 12.59 17.28
C THR A 82 -2.98 12.63 18.45
N LEU A 83 -3.95 11.71 18.51
CA LEU A 83 -4.89 11.63 19.63
C LEU A 83 -4.17 11.33 20.94
N SER A 84 -3.19 10.41 20.94
CA SER A 84 -2.41 10.09 22.14
C SER A 84 -1.61 11.29 22.66
N VAL A 85 -0.93 12.02 21.77
CA VAL A 85 -0.17 13.22 22.11
C VAL A 85 -1.10 14.31 22.67
N MET A 86 -2.23 14.53 22.01
CA MET A 86 -3.24 15.49 22.47
C MET A 86 -3.79 15.13 23.85
N ALA A 87 -4.08 13.86 24.10
CA ALA A 87 -4.55 13.39 25.40
C ALA A 87 -3.52 13.64 26.50
N LEU A 88 -2.24 13.33 26.24
CA LEU A 88 -1.15 13.59 27.19
C LEU A 88 -1.02 15.08 27.52
N ILE A 89 -1.09 15.95 26.50
CA ILE A 89 -1.05 17.41 26.69
C ILE A 89 -2.20 17.85 27.59
N ILE A 90 -3.43 17.40 27.33
CA ILE A 90 -4.61 17.74 28.13
C ILE A 90 -4.43 17.27 29.58
N THR A 91 -3.97 16.03 29.80
CA THR A 91 -3.71 15.50 31.15
C THR A 91 -2.69 16.35 31.90
N VAL A 92 -1.58 16.74 31.26
CA VAL A 92 -0.55 17.60 31.87
C VAL A 92 -1.09 18.99 32.19
N LEU A 93 -1.87 19.60 31.28
CA LEU A 93 -2.50 20.90 31.51
C LEU A 93 -3.48 20.87 32.69
N LEU A 94 -4.29 19.81 32.80
CA LEU A 94 -5.22 19.62 33.91
C LEU A 94 -4.46 19.43 35.23
N GLN A 95 -3.41 18.62 35.25
CA GLN A 95 -2.57 18.44 36.45
C GLN A 95 -1.94 19.77 36.88
N CYS A 96 -1.40 20.55 35.92
CA CYS A 96 -0.84 21.86 36.18
C CYS A 96 -1.88 22.85 36.75
N ARG A 97 -3.09 22.88 36.17
CA ARG A 97 -4.23 23.68 36.68
C ARG A 97 -4.57 23.34 38.13
N ILE A 98 -4.62 22.05 38.45
CA ILE A 98 -4.91 21.57 39.81
C ILE A 98 -3.81 22.01 40.79
N TRP A 99 -2.54 21.88 40.40
CA TRP A 99 -1.40 22.29 41.24
C TRP A 99 -1.41 23.80 41.52
N LEU A 100 -1.74 24.62 40.52
CA LEU A 100 -1.89 26.08 40.68
C LEU A 100 -3.05 26.43 41.62
N GLN A 101 -4.20 25.74 41.51
CA GLN A 101 -5.34 25.96 42.41
C GLN A 101 -5.09 25.47 43.83
N ALA A 102 -4.32 24.39 43.99
CA ALA A 102 -3.95 23.82 45.28
C ALA A 102 -2.86 24.63 46.02
N GLY A 103 -2.31 25.69 45.41
CA GLY A 103 -1.32 26.57 46.03
C GLY A 103 0.05 25.93 46.27
N LEU A 104 0.40 24.92 45.46
CA LEU A 104 1.65 24.15 45.61
C LEU A 104 2.85 24.75 44.85
N ILE A 105 2.68 25.93 44.23
CA ILE A 105 3.71 26.74 43.56
C ILE A 105 3.69 28.15 44.15
#